data_AF-A0A2D9AP29-F1
#
_entry.id   AF-A0A2D9AP29-F1
#
_cell.length_a   1.000
_cell.length_b   1.000
_cell.length_c   1.000
_cell.angle_alpha   90.00
_cell.angle_beta   90.00
_cell.angle_gamma   90.00
#
_symmetry.space_group_name_H-M   'P 1'
#
loop_
_entity.id
_entity.type
_entity.pdbx_description
1 polymer ?
#
loop_
_entity_poly.entity_id
_entity_poly.type
_entity_poly.pdbx_seq_one_letter_code
_entity_poly.pdbx_strand_id
1 'polypeptide(L)'
;MLFNIGDQVLFKNENQIGVIISIISNSKFLVKTNEGFDVETNIGDIILVDPSTNNVEAYGKKIINKDKPAISNKKNTKSKNKNKSSLIVDLHFENLDLHNVKKNLILPNQIDYCRKKIDQAIINSTINKLIIIHGIGDGILKQKVHEILQEYSLTYYLSLDEGSTEVIF
;
A
#
# COMPACT_ATOMS: atom_id res chain seq x y z
N MET A 1 2.38 22.75 18.57
CA MET A 1 0.93 22.62 18.81
C MET A 1 0.73 22.65 20.31
N LEU A 2 -0.17 23.48 20.82
CA LEU A 2 -0.59 23.44 22.22
C LEU A 2 -1.88 22.64 22.30
N PHE A 3 -1.95 21.68 23.21
CA PHE A 3 -3.16 20.95 23.55
C PHE A 3 -3.79 21.56 24.81
N ASN A 4 -5.12 21.70 24.81
CA ASN A 4 -5.89 22.22 25.92
C ASN A 4 -6.83 21.15 26.47
N ILE A 5 -7.27 21.34 27.71
CA ILE A 5 -8.31 20.50 28.31
C ILE A 5 -9.62 20.70 27.52
N GLY A 6 -10.28 19.61 27.15
CA GLY A 6 -11.47 19.60 26.30
C GLY A 6 -11.20 19.36 24.83
N ASP A 7 -9.94 19.38 24.38
CA ASP A 7 -9.58 19.07 23.00
C ASP A 7 -9.87 17.60 22.67
N GLN A 8 -10.48 17.36 21.51
CA GLN A 8 -10.62 16.03 20.95
C GLN A 8 -9.31 15.61 20.29
N VAL A 9 -8.84 14.42 20.63
CA VAL A 9 -7.59 13.88 20.13
C VAL A 9 -7.75 12.45 19.64
N LEU A 10 -7.00 12.12 18.59
CA LEU A 10 -6.86 10.78 18.03
C LEU A 10 -5.53 10.19 18.51
N PHE A 11 -5.54 8.95 18.99
CA PHE A 11 -4.32 8.24 19.32
C PHE A 11 -3.61 7.83 18.02
N LYS A 12 -2.29 8.01 17.94
CA LYS A 12 -1.54 7.76 16.71
C LYS A 12 -1.46 6.28 16.34
N ASN A 13 -1.35 5.42 17.37
CA ASN A 13 -1.13 3.98 17.21
C ASN A 13 -2.43 3.17 17.33
N GLU A 14 -3.52 3.82 17.73
CA GLU A 14 -4.81 3.19 18.01
C GLU A 14 -5.89 3.98 17.27
N ASN A 15 -6.84 3.32 16.61
CA ASN A 15 -7.95 4.01 15.95
C ASN A 15 -9.02 4.47 16.97
N GLN A 16 -8.57 5.12 18.04
CA GLN A 16 -9.36 5.52 19.19
C GLN A 16 -9.38 7.04 19.29
N ILE A 17 -10.55 7.60 19.58
CA ILE A 17 -10.74 9.01 19.87
C ILE A 17 -11.00 9.18 21.37
N GLY A 18 -10.51 10.29 21.92
CA GLY A 18 -10.82 10.71 23.27
C GLY A 18 -10.75 12.22 23.44
N VAL A 19 -11.06 12.67 24.65
CA VAL A 19 -11.03 14.08 25.06
C VAL A 19 -10.00 14.26 26.16
N ILE A 20 -9.16 15.28 26.04
CA ILE A 20 -8.20 15.61 27.11
C ILE A 20 -8.97 16.08 28.34
N ILE A 21 -8.83 15.35 29.45
CA ILE A 21 -9.48 15.68 30.72
C ILE A 21 -8.52 16.38 31.70
N SER A 22 -7.22 16.10 31.62
CA SER A 22 -6.22 16.81 32.44
C SER A 22 -4.83 16.80 31.80
N ILE A 23 -4.05 17.83 32.08
CA ILE A 23 -2.65 17.93 31.69
C ILE A 23 -1.79 17.62 32.91
N ILE A 24 -1.09 16.49 32.88
CA ILE A 24 -0.27 16.01 34.01
C ILE A 24 1.10 16.69 33.98
N SER A 25 1.67 16.87 32.79
CA SER A 25 2.94 17.58 32.58
C SER A 25 3.01 18.12 31.16
N ASN A 26 4.09 18.85 30.83
CA ASN A 26 4.31 19.41 29.48
C ASN A 26 4.27 18.36 28.36
N SER A 27 4.45 17.07 28.67
CA SER A 27 4.45 15.98 27.68
C SER A 27 3.43 14.88 27.97
N LYS A 28 2.71 14.91 29.10
CA LYS A 28 1.76 13.86 29.49
C LYS A 28 0.36 14.41 29.72
N PHE A 29 -0.62 13.73 29.15
CA PHE A 29 -2.02 14.08 29.18
C PHE A 29 -2.83 12.87 29.66
N LEU A 30 -3.91 13.15 30.38
CA LEU A 30 -4.95 12.17 30.67
C LEU A 30 -6.09 12.40 29.68
N VAL A 31 -6.41 11.37 28.92
CA VAL A 31 -7.40 11.40 27.86
C VAL A 31 -8.50 10.40 28.20
N LYS A 32 -9.75 10.88 28.22
CA LYS A 32 -10.91 10.02 28.38
C LYS A 32 -11.36 9.52 27.01
N THR A 33 -11.32 8.22 26.80
CA THR A 33 -11.78 7.60 25.56
C THR A 33 -13.30 7.66 25.44
N ASN A 34 -13.81 7.51 24.22
CA ASN A 34 -15.26 7.44 23.98
C ASN A 34 -15.94 6.24 24.67
N GLU A 35 -15.16 5.22 25.05
CA GLU A 35 -15.62 4.05 25.81
C GLU A 35 -15.65 4.31 27.33
N GLY A 36 -15.21 5.50 27.76
CA GLY A 36 -15.29 5.96 29.14
C GLY A 36 -14.07 5.63 30.00
N PHE A 37 -12.98 5.12 29.42
CA PHE A 37 -11.73 4.84 30.12
C PHE A 37 -10.80 6.05 30.14
N ASP A 38 -10.10 6.25 31.25
CA ASP A 38 -9.09 7.30 31.40
C ASP A 38 -7.70 6.72 31.08
N VAL A 39 -7.05 7.25 30.04
CA VAL A 39 -5.79 6.75 29.49
C VAL A 39 -4.72 7.83 29.57
N GLU A 40 -3.57 7.50 30.16
CA GLU A 40 -2.39 8.36 30.15
C GLU A 40 -1.64 8.23 28.82
N THR A 41 -1.33 9.36 28.19
CA THR A 41 -0.67 9.38 26.88
C THR A 41 0.30 10.55 26.75
N ASN A 42 1.26 10.41 25.83
CA ASN A 42 2.26 11.43 25.55
C ASN A 42 1.82 12.36 24.41
N ILE A 43 2.34 13.58 24.39
CA ILE A 43 2.10 14.55 23.31
C ILE A 43 2.44 14.01 21.91
N GLY A 44 3.43 13.11 21.80
CA GLY A 44 3.85 12.51 20.53
C GLY A 44 2.92 11.41 20.02
N ASP A 45 2.04 10.89 20.87
CA ASP A 45 1.16 9.76 20.61
C ASP A 45 -0.29 10.18 20.36
N ILE A 46 -0.57 11.49 20.38
CA ILE A 46 -1.90 12.06 20.14
C ILE A 46 -1.86 13.16 19.07
N ILE A 47 -2.95 13.27 18.32
CA ILE A 47 -3.14 14.25 17.25
C ILE A 47 -4.45 14.99 17.50
N LEU A 48 -4.45 16.31 17.40
CA LEU A 48 -5.66 17.12 17.54
C LEU A 48 -6.63 16.82 16.41
N VAL A 49 -7.88 16.51 16.77
CA VAL A 49 -8.98 16.33 15.82
C VAL A 49 -9.67 17.68 15.66
N ASP A 50 -9.52 18.28 14.48
CA ASP A 50 -10.25 19.50 14.12
C ASP A 50 -11.58 19.12 13.44
N PRO A 51 -12.74 19.40 14.07
CA PRO A 51 -14.05 19.07 13.51
C PRO A 51 -14.30 19.70 12.14
N SER A 52 -13.65 20.83 11.82
CA SER A 52 -13.78 21.51 10.53
C SER A 52 -13.07 20.79 9.38
N THR A 53 -12.12 19.91 9.70
CA THR A 53 -11.35 19.14 8.72
C THR A 53 -11.84 17.70 8.56
N ASN A 54 -12.73 17.23 9.43
CA ASN A 54 -13.28 15.87 9.34
C ASN A 54 -14.50 15.80 8.40
N ASN A 55 -14.42 16.46 7.24
CA ASN A 55 -15.44 16.40 6.20
C ASN A 55 -14.88 15.73 4.94
N VAL A 56 -15.79 15.20 4.11
CA VAL A 56 -15.42 14.50 2.86
C VAL A 56 -14.69 15.43 1.89
N GLU A 57 -14.87 16.75 2.02
CA GLU A 57 -14.23 17.75 1.17
C GLU A 57 -12.73 17.92 1.48
N ALA A 58 -12.31 17.73 2.74
CA ALA A 58 -10.91 17.78 3.16
C ALA A 58 -10.05 16.64 2.56
N TYR A 59 -10.69 15.53 2.16
CA TYR A 59 -10.04 14.42 1.47
C TYR A 59 -9.78 14.69 -0.02
N GLY A 60 -10.22 15.84 -0.54
CA GLY A 60 -10.20 16.17 -1.96
C GLY A 60 -11.30 15.42 -2.70
N LYS A 61 -11.95 16.08 -3.67
CA LYS A 61 -13.02 15.48 -4.49
C LYS A 61 -12.52 14.26 -5.25
N LYS A 62 -12.59 13.08 -4.65
CA LYS A 62 -12.46 11.80 -5.34
C LYS A 62 -13.84 11.16 -5.40
N ILE A 63 -14.63 11.62 -6.38
CA ILE A 63 -15.81 10.90 -6.84
C ILE A 63 -15.30 9.61 -7.49
N ILE A 64 -15.19 8.54 -6.72
CA ILE A 64 -14.96 7.20 -7.27
C ILE A 64 -16.35 6.58 -7.44
N ASN A 65 -16.97 6.84 -8.59
CA ASN A 65 -18.10 6.03 -9.03
C ASN A 65 -17.56 4.63 -9.34
N LYS A 66 -17.88 3.65 -8.48
CA LYS A 66 -17.37 2.28 -8.54
C LYS A 66 -17.95 1.44 -9.70
N ASP A 67 -18.95 1.98 -10.42
CA ASP A 67 -19.75 1.23 -11.41
C ASP A 67 -19.75 1.80 -12.84
N LYS A 68 -18.65 2.41 -13.31
CA LYS A 68 -18.49 2.69 -14.75
C LYS A 68 -17.20 2.09 -15.30
N PRO A 69 -17.24 1.49 -16.52
CA PRO A 69 -16.06 0.88 -17.13
C PRO A 69 -15.02 1.98 -17.34
N ALA A 70 -13.84 1.79 -16.73
CA ALA A 70 -12.77 2.76 -16.77
C ALA A 70 -12.21 2.84 -18.19
N ILE A 71 -12.66 3.85 -18.94
CA ILE A 71 -11.91 4.36 -20.08
C ILE A 71 -10.55 4.79 -19.54
N SER A 72 -9.53 4.14 -20.07
CA SER A 72 -8.11 4.36 -19.82
C SER A 72 -7.77 5.83 -19.67
N ASN A 73 -7.34 6.24 -18.47
CA ASN A 73 -6.58 7.47 -18.32
C ASN A 73 -5.44 7.22 -17.33
N LYS A 74 -4.29 6.87 -17.92
CA LYS A 74 -2.95 7.01 -17.34
C LYS A 74 -2.89 8.31 -16.53
N LYS A 75 -2.74 8.22 -15.21
CA LYS A 75 -2.22 9.32 -14.41
C LYS A 75 -0.99 8.84 -13.66
N ASN A 76 0.14 9.09 -14.31
CA ASN A 76 1.45 9.20 -13.71
C ASN A 76 1.37 10.10 -12.45
N THR A 77 1.30 9.51 -11.27
CA THR A 77 1.61 10.23 -10.04
C THR A 77 3.13 10.28 -9.92
N LYS A 78 3.71 11.36 -10.42
CA LYS A 78 5.10 11.74 -10.18
C LYS A 78 5.30 11.95 -8.67
N SER A 79 5.70 10.88 -7.98
CA SER A 79 6.39 10.99 -6.70
C SER A 79 7.80 11.48 -6.98
N LYS A 80 8.19 12.56 -6.29
CA LYS A 80 9.53 13.12 -6.31
C LYS A 80 10.50 12.11 -5.68
N ASN A 81 11.10 11.26 -6.50
CA ASN A 81 12.40 10.64 -6.25
C ASN A 81 13.10 10.54 -7.60
N LYS A 82 14.02 11.49 -7.85
CA LYS A 82 14.84 11.47 -9.07
C LYS A 82 15.68 10.19 -9.07
N ASN A 83 15.50 9.38 -10.11
CA ASN A 83 16.39 8.31 -10.59
C ASN A 83 16.15 6.87 -10.12
N LYS A 84 14.93 6.48 -9.71
CA LYS A 84 14.58 5.05 -9.64
C LYS A 84 13.26 4.75 -10.36
N SER A 85 13.31 4.30 -11.61
CA SER A 85 12.11 3.84 -12.33
C SER A 85 11.76 2.44 -11.82
N SER A 86 10.62 2.32 -11.14
CA SER A 86 10.10 1.02 -10.71
C SER A 86 9.08 0.51 -11.73
N LEU A 87 9.23 -0.74 -12.18
CA LEU A 87 8.25 -1.45 -12.99
C LEU A 87 7.40 -2.33 -12.08
N ILE A 88 6.08 -2.17 -12.12
CA ILE A 88 5.13 -3.01 -11.37
C ILE A 88 4.46 -3.96 -12.37
N VAL A 89 4.46 -5.25 -12.04
CA VAL A 89 3.90 -6.32 -12.84
C VAL A 89 2.89 -7.08 -12.00
N ASP A 90 1.61 -6.93 -12.34
CA ASP A 90 0.55 -7.70 -11.72
C ASP A 90 0.26 -8.96 -12.53
N LEU A 91 0.37 -10.12 -11.88
CA LEU A 91 0.15 -11.42 -12.50
C LEU A 91 -1.28 -11.95 -12.33
N HIS A 92 -2.20 -11.24 -11.65
CA HIS A 92 -3.58 -11.73 -11.49
C HIS A 92 -4.27 -11.93 -12.83
N PHE A 93 -5.04 -13.02 -12.95
CA PHE A 93 -5.71 -13.44 -14.19
C PHE A 93 -6.53 -12.33 -14.85
N GLU A 94 -7.18 -11.47 -14.07
CA GLU A 94 -8.02 -10.36 -14.55
C GLU A 94 -7.23 -9.26 -15.27
N ASN A 95 -5.92 -9.16 -14.99
CA ASN A 95 -5.03 -8.16 -15.59
C ASN A 95 -4.31 -8.67 -16.84
N LEU A 96 -4.35 -9.99 -17.10
CA LEU A 96 -3.93 -10.55 -18.38
C LEU A 96 -5.19 -10.72 -19.22
N ASP A 97 -5.18 -10.27 -20.47
CA ASP A 97 -6.32 -10.27 -21.40
C ASP A 97 -6.72 -11.71 -21.81
N LEU A 98 -7.18 -12.51 -20.84
CA LEU A 98 -7.32 -13.96 -20.86
C LEU A 98 -8.79 -14.40 -20.73
N HIS A 99 -9.74 -13.50 -21.00
CA HIS A 99 -11.17 -13.69 -20.77
C HIS A 99 -11.76 -14.97 -21.41
N ASN A 100 -11.11 -15.56 -22.41
CA ASN A 100 -11.53 -16.79 -23.09
C ASN A 100 -10.55 -17.97 -22.95
N VAL A 101 -9.61 -17.90 -22.00
CA VAL A 101 -8.58 -18.92 -21.85
C VAL A 101 -9.06 -20.06 -20.95
N LYS A 102 -8.82 -21.30 -21.39
CA LYS A 102 -9.14 -22.49 -20.60
C LYS A 102 -8.41 -22.43 -19.26
N LYS A 103 -9.06 -22.85 -18.17
CA LYS A 103 -8.50 -22.77 -16.80
C LYS A 103 -7.09 -23.36 -16.66
N ASN A 104 -6.79 -24.44 -17.39
CA ASN A 104 -5.48 -25.11 -17.39
C ASN A 104 -4.36 -24.30 -18.06
N LEU A 105 -4.68 -23.25 -18.82
CA LEU A 105 -3.72 -22.38 -19.51
C LEU A 105 -3.47 -21.07 -18.76
N ILE A 106 -4.21 -20.80 -17.67
CA ILE A 106 -4.05 -19.57 -16.88
C ILE A 106 -2.64 -19.46 -16.31
N LEU A 107 -2.21 -20.47 -15.56
CA LEU A 107 -0.91 -20.47 -14.91
C LEU A 107 0.25 -20.39 -15.93
N PRO A 108 0.30 -21.22 -16.99
CA PRO A 108 1.30 -21.09 -18.05
C PRO A 108 1.39 -19.67 -18.63
N ASN A 109 0.25 -19.04 -18.91
CA ASN A 109 0.22 -17.69 -19.47
C ASN A 109 0.74 -16.64 -18.48
N GLN A 110 0.44 -16.77 -17.19
CA GLN A 110 1.00 -15.91 -16.14
C GLN A 110 2.52 -16.04 -16.06
N ILE A 111 3.05 -17.27 -16.15
CA ILE A 111 4.49 -17.54 -16.14
C ILE A 111 5.18 -16.92 -17.36
N ASP A 112 4.62 -17.12 -18.56
CA ASP A 112 5.17 -16.54 -19.80
C ASP A 112 5.15 -15.00 -19.77
N TYR A 113 4.08 -14.42 -19.24
CA TYR A 113 3.99 -12.98 -19.08
C TYR A 113 5.02 -12.44 -18.07
N CYS A 114 5.21 -13.15 -16.95
CA CYS A 114 6.23 -12.81 -15.94
C CYS A 114 7.64 -12.78 -16.56
N ARG A 115 8.02 -13.84 -17.28
CA ARG A 115 9.33 -13.92 -17.97
C ARG A 115 9.55 -12.75 -18.92
N LYS A 116 8.58 -12.47 -19.80
CA LYS A 116 8.63 -11.33 -20.73
C LYS A 116 8.84 -10.00 -20.02
N LYS A 117 8.24 -9.82 -18.84
CA LYS A 117 8.39 -8.59 -18.05
C LYS A 117 9.74 -8.49 -17.34
N ILE A 118 10.28 -9.60 -16.87
CA ILE A 118 11.64 -9.67 -16.34
C ILE A 118 12.64 -9.31 -17.45
N ASP A 119 12.52 -9.89 -18.65
CA ASP A 119 13.37 -9.57 -19.79
C ASP A 119 13.31 -8.07 -20.14
N GLN A 120 12.09 -7.51 -20.20
CA GLN A 120 11.89 -6.07 -20.44
C GLN A 120 12.56 -5.19 -19.38
N ALA A 121 12.54 -5.63 -18.11
CA ALA A 121 13.13 -4.89 -17.01
C ALA A 121 14.67 -4.95 -17.06
N ILE A 122 15.25 -6.12 -17.36
CA ILE A 122 16.70 -6.31 -17.49
C ILE A 122 17.27 -5.50 -18.66
N ILE A 123 16.60 -5.55 -19.82
CA ILE A 123 17.07 -4.86 -21.04
C ILE A 123 16.97 -3.34 -20.89
N ASN A 124 15.98 -2.86 -20.15
CA ASN A 124 15.74 -1.44 -19.99
C ASN A 124 16.52 -0.86 -18.80
N SER A 125 17.70 -0.31 -19.09
CA SER A 125 18.60 0.31 -18.11
C SER A 125 18.01 1.48 -17.30
N THR A 126 16.83 1.99 -17.67
CA THR A 126 16.14 3.01 -16.87
C THR A 126 15.39 2.41 -15.68
N ILE A 127 15.08 1.11 -15.71
CA ILE A 127 14.37 0.37 -14.66
C ILE A 127 15.41 -0.18 -13.69
N ASN A 128 15.25 0.13 -12.41
CA ASN A 128 16.15 -0.36 -11.36
C ASN A 128 15.43 -1.07 -10.22
N LYS A 129 14.11 -1.17 -10.30
CA LYS A 129 13.30 -1.97 -9.40
C LYS A 129 12.17 -2.62 -10.19
N LEU A 130 11.96 -3.91 -9.99
CA LEU A 130 10.84 -4.66 -10.50
C LEU A 130 10.02 -5.20 -9.32
N ILE A 131 8.71 -4.97 -9.33
CA ILE A 131 7.78 -5.45 -8.30
C ILE A 131 6.81 -6.40 -8.98
N ILE A 132 6.83 -7.68 -8.59
CA ILE A 132 5.99 -8.74 -9.15
C ILE A 132 4.91 -9.07 -8.14
N ILE A 133 3.66 -8.71 -8.45
CA ILE A 133 2.50 -9.00 -7.62
C ILE A 133 1.95 -10.36 -8.06
N HIS A 134 2.06 -11.36 -7.20
CA HIS A 134 1.54 -12.72 -7.43
C HIS A 134 0.37 -13.08 -6.51
N GLY A 135 0.06 -12.22 -5.53
CA GLY A 135 -0.98 -12.44 -4.54
C GLY A 135 -0.54 -13.37 -3.40
N ILE A 136 -1.33 -13.42 -2.34
CA ILE A 136 -1.02 -14.19 -1.12
C ILE A 136 -1.31 -15.68 -1.37
N GLY A 137 -2.57 -16.02 -1.70
CA GLY A 137 -3.02 -17.31 -2.26
C GLY A 137 -2.41 -18.59 -1.65
N ASP A 138 -2.44 -19.67 -2.44
CA ASP A 138 -1.82 -20.96 -2.10
C ASP A 138 -0.29 -20.98 -2.35
N GLY A 139 0.30 -19.84 -2.73
CA GLY A 139 1.73 -19.71 -2.99
C GLY A 139 2.25 -20.36 -4.28
N ILE A 140 1.40 -20.99 -5.10
CA ILE A 140 1.81 -21.63 -6.37
C ILE A 140 2.51 -20.61 -7.31
N LEU A 141 1.91 -19.43 -7.48
CA LEU A 141 2.46 -18.39 -8.34
C LEU A 141 3.71 -17.76 -7.74
N LYS A 142 3.76 -17.57 -6.40
CA LYS A 142 4.95 -17.15 -5.65
C LYS A 142 6.14 -18.09 -5.94
N GLN A 143 5.93 -19.39 -5.77
CA GLN A 143 6.97 -20.40 -6.01
C GLN A 143 7.49 -20.33 -7.46
N LYS A 144 6.59 -20.24 -8.44
CA LYS A 144 6.99 -20.15 -9.85
C LYS A 144 7.74 -18.86 -10.16
N VAL A 145 7.34 -17.71 -9.60
CA VAL A 145 8.09 -16.46 -9.73
C VAL A 145 9.51 -16.63 -9.18
N HIS A 146 9.66 -17.26 -8.01
CA HIS A 146 10.95 -17.48 -7.38
C HIS A 146 11.85 -18.42 -8.18
N GLU A 147 11.30 -19.50 -8.74
CA GLU A 147 11.99 -20.40 -9.67
C GLU A 147 12.54 -19.62 -10.87
N ILE A 148 11.70 -18.79 -11.51
CA ILE A 148 12.12 -17.95 -12.64
C ILE A 148 13.25 -17.00 -12.21
N LEU A 149 13.09 -16.26 -11.12
CA LEU A 149 14.10 -15.30 -10.68
C LEU A 149 15.46 -15.97 -10.38
N GLN A 150 15.45 -17.19 -9.85
CA GLN A 150 16.65 -18.00 -9.64
C GLN A 150 17.33 -18.40 -10.96
N GLU A 151 16.56 -18.76 -11.99
CA GLU A 151 17.12 -19.05 -13.32
C GLU A 151 17.87 -17.83 -13.91
N TYR A 152 17.36 -16.62 -13.67
CA TYR A 152 18.03 -15.37 -14.07
C TYR A 152 19.15 -14.95 -13.10
N SER A 153 19.39 -15.69 -12.02
CA SER A 153 20.33 -15.34 -10.94
C SER A 153 20.07 -13.96 -10.33
N LEU A 154 18.81 -13.54 -10.25
CA LEU A 154 18.41 -12.25 -9.70
C LEU A 154 18.21 -12.35 -8.19
N THR A 155 18.72 -11.35 -7.47
CA THR A 155 18.45 -11.20 -6.02
C THR A 155 17.08 -10.56 -5.83
N TYR A 156 16.27 -11.13 -4.93
CA TYR A 156 14.93 -10.64 -4.66
C TYR A 156 14.57 -10.67 -3.17
N TYR A 157 13.57 -9.86 -2.82
CA TYR A 157 13.03 -9.72 -1.47
C TYR A 157 11.52 -9.90 -1.50
N LEU A 158 10.96 -10.56 -0.49
CA LEU A 158 9.53 -10.69 -0.33
C LEU A 158 8.96 -9.44 0.36
N SER A 159 7.77 -9.00 -0.05
CA SER A 159 7.05 -7.93 0.67
C SER A 159 6.56 -8.41 2.04
N LEU A 160 6.29 -7.45 2.93
CA LEU A 160 5.81 -7.70 4.31
C LEU A 160 4.52 -8.52 4.36
N ASP A 161 3.63 -8.31 3.40
CA ASP A 161 2.35 -9.01 3.26
C ASP A 161 2.46 -10.32 2.47
N GLU A 162 3.67 -10.67 2.03
CA GLU A 162 3.97 -11.81 1.14
C GLU A 162 3.22 -11.82 -0.20
N GLY A 163 2.53 -10.75 -0.56
CA GLY A 163 1.73 -10.68 -1.80
C GLY A 163 2.54 -10.34 -3.05
N SER A 164 3.80 -9.93 -2.87
CA SER A 164 4.67 -9.51 -3.96
C SER A 164 6.15 -9.84 -3.71
N THR A 165 6.90 -9.92 -4.81
CA THR A 165 8.35 -10.12 -4.81
C THR A 165 9.02 -8.95 -5.51
N GLU A 166 10.01 -8.34 -4.85
CA GLU A 166 10.76 -7.19 -5.33
C GLU A 166 12.16 -7.60 -5.80
N VAL A 167 12.56 -7.14 -6.98
CA VAL A 167 13.88 -7.33 -7.57
C VAL A 167 14.52 -5.95 -7.74
N ILE A 168 15.81 -5.84 -7.42
CA ILE A 168 16.61 -4.63 -7.62
C ILE A 168 17.69 -4.97 -8.64
N PHE A 169 17.81 -4.15 -9.68
CA PHE A 169 18.84 -4.27 -10.72
C PHE A 169 20.01 -3.32 -10.44
#